data_AF-A0A7Z0Q9A1-F1
#
_entry.id   AF-A0A7Z0Q9A1-F1
#
_cell.length_a   1.000
_cell.length_b   1.000
_cell.length_c   1.000
_cell.angle_alpha   90.00
_cell.angle_beta   90.00
_cell.angle_gamma   90.00
#
_symmetry.space_group_name_H-M   'P 1'
#
loop_
_entity.id
_entity.type
_entity.pdbx_description
1 polymer ?
#
loop_
_entity_poly.entity_id
_entity_poly.type
_entity_poly.pdbx_seq_one_letter_code
_entity_poly.pdbx_strand_id
1 'polypeptide(L)'
;MINDTALQLKQSRLLQKNRHERIEEFKKRLETLESEWSVSSRELASLQRLPSSDAREALRGLQRRSGYLDRQIEDLNEKAHIIQLVDKLSNEKNSLNNAIVRLRSDNERLRASQQRRLEHAYTLIADQVRDLLHHDLRRQDSFEAAKHVQFDFATNRITVDGHSYFSASSRAILRSSFFLGFFAAATKDPQFRHPRFLMLDTIEDKGMEPERSHNFQNQILAASNRSAVEHQIIYATAMIAPDLDDEHYLVGEFSTRDGPTIDIQT
;
A
#
# COMPACT_ATOMS: atom_id res chain seq x y z
N MET A 1 -92.22 28.43 -103.19
CA MET A 1 -91.64 28.78 -101.87
C MET A 1 -92.62 28.69 -100.69
N ILE A 2 -93.95 28.60 -100.88
CA ILE A 2 -94.94 28.53 -99.76
C ILE A 2 -94.89 27.19 -98.99
N ASN A 3 -94.42 26.11 -99.61
CA ASN A 3 -94.36 24.78 -98.99
C ASN A 3 -93.19 24.60 -98.00
N ASP A 4 -92.14 25.40 -98.16
CA ASP A 4 -90.89 25.29 -97.37
C ASP A 4 -91.04 25.98 -96.00
N THR A 5 -91.71 27.14 -95.95
CA THR A 5 -92.01 27.86 -94.71
C THR A 5 -92.99 27.12 -93.81
N ALA A 6 -93.98 26.41 -94.38
CA ALA A 6 -94.90 25.56 -93.61
C ALA A 6 -94.19 24.34 -93.00
N LEU A 7 -93.23 23.74 -93.73
CA LEU A 7 -92.39 22.65 -93.24
C LEU A 7 -91.46 23.12 -92.12
N GLN A 8 -90.83 24.28 -92.28
CA GLN A 8 -89.98 24.92 -91.27
C GLN A 8 -90.76 25.28 -90.00
N LEU A 9 -92.01 25.75 -90.11
CA LEU A 9 -92.84 26.08 -88.94
C LEU A 9 -93.21 24.82 -88.15
N LYS A 10 -93.52 23.72 -88.84
CA LYS A 10 -93.83 22.42 -88.23
C LYS A 10 -92.60 21.81 -87.56
N GLN A 11 -91.43 21.89 -88.21
CA GLN A 11 -90.14 21.47 -87.63
C GLN A 11 -89.76 22.32 -86.42
N SER A 12 -89.97 23.63 -86.47
CA SER A 12 -89.70 24.54 -85.35
C SER A 12 -90.61 24.25 -84.15
N ARG A 13 -91.91 24.01 -84.37
CA ARG A 13 -92.84 23.60 -83.30
C ARG A 13 -92.46 22.25 -82.69
N LEU A 14 -92.03 21.29 -83.50
CA LEU A 14 -91.56 19.98 -83.03
C LEU A 14 -90.26 20.14 -82.19
N LEU A 15 -89.34 20.99 -82.63
CA LEU A 15 -88.12 21.35 -81.90
C LEU A 15 -88.43 22.02 -80.57
N GLN A 16 -89.38 22.95 -80.53
CA GLN A 16 -89.79 23.61 -79.28
C GLN A 16 -90.46 22.62 -78.32
N LYS A 17 -91.28 21.69 -78.82
CA LYS A 17 -91.86 20.62 -78.00
C LYS A 17 -90.77 19.72 -77.39
N ASN A 18 -89.81 19.26 -78.20
CA ASN A 18 -88.67 18.48 -77.73
C ASN A 18 -87.80 19.24 -76.71
N ARG A 19 -87.61 20.55 -76.90
CA ARG A 19 -86.88 21.39 -75.94
C ARG A 19 -87.63 21.50 -74.61
N HIS A 20 -88.95 21.63 -74.64
CA HIS A 20 -89.77 21.69 -73.44
C HIS A 20 -89.75 20.37 -72.67
N GLU A 21 -89.85 19.24 -73.38
CA GLU A 21 -89.75 17.90 -72.80
C GLU A 21 -88.36 17.68 -72.15
N ARG A 22 -87.27 18.12 -72.81
CA ARG A 22 -85.92 18.06 -72.23
C ARG A 22 -85.73 18.97 -71.03
N ILE A 23 -86.36 20.15 -71.01
CA ILE A 23 -86.31 21.05 -69.83
C ILE A 23 -86.98 20.38 -68.63
N GLU A 24 -88.13 19.76 -68.84
CA GLU A 24 -88.84 19.05 -67.76
C GLU A 24 -88.08 17.80 -67.29
N GLU A 25 -87.41 17.08 -68.20
CA GLU A 25 -86.50 15.99 -67.85
C GLU A 25 -85.30 16.49 -67.02
N PHE A 26 -84.66 17.58 -67.44
CA PHE A 26 -83.51 18.13 -66.72
C PHE A 26 -83.89 18.71 -65.36
N LYS A 27 -85.07 19.33 -65.21
CA LYS A 27 -85.57 19.79 -63.91
C LYS A 27 -85.76 18.64 -62.93
N LYS A 28 -86.42 17.55 -63.36
CA LYS A 28 -86.58 16.36 -62.52
C LYS A 28 -85.24 15.75 -62.11
N ARG A 29 -84.28 15.75 -63.04
CA ARG A 29 -82.93 15.24 -62.78
C ARG A 29 -82.17 16.13 -61.78
N LEU A 30 -82.30 17.45 -61.90
CA LEU A 30 -81.74 18.42 -60.96
C LEU A 30 -82.31 18.22 -59.55
N GLU A 31 -83.63 18.12 -59.42
CA GLU A 31 -84.29 17.89 -58.12
C GLU A 31 -83.83 16.57 -57.47
N THR A 32 -83.64 15.52 -58.27
CA THR A 32 -83.13 14.23 -57.78
C THR A 32 -81.69 14.36 -57.29
N LEU A 33 -80.81 15.00 -58.08
CA LEU A 33 -79.41 15.24 -57.73
C LEU A 33 -79.27 16.14 -56.49
N GLU A 34 -80.09 17.17 -56.34
CA GLU A 34 -80.09 18.04 -55.17
C GLU A 34 -80.52 17.29 -53.91
N SER A 35 -81.50 16.38 -54.03
CA SER A 35 -81.91 15.50 -52.93
C SER A 35 -80.80 14.53 -52.52
N GLU A 36 -80.19 13.84 -53.48
CA GLU A 36 -79.06 12.92 -53.26
C GLU A 36 -77.85 13.63 -52.66
N TRP A 37 -77.53 14.84 -53.14
CA TRP A 37 -76.47 15.67 -52.57
C TRP A 37 -76.80 16.10 -51.15
N SER A 38 -78.04 16.50 -50.86
CA SER A 38 -78.46 16.89 -49.51
C SER A 38 -78.36 15.73 -48.53
N VAL A 39 -78.78 14.52 -48.94
CA VAL A 39 -78.67 13.30 -48.13
C VAL A 39 -77.21 12.93 -47.91
N SER A 40 -76.41 12.86 -48.97
CA SER A 40 -74.97 12.52 -48.89
C SER A 40 -74.18 13.54 -48.09
N SER A 41 -74.53 14.83 -48.17
CA SER A 41 -73.93 15.92 -47.40
C SER A 41 -74.29 15.83 -45.92
N ARG A 42 -75.54 15.46 -45.59
CA ARG A 42 -75.96 15.19 -44.20
C ARG A 42 -75.29 13.94 -43.63
N GLU A 43 -75.14 12.88 -44.41
CA GLU A 43 -74.39 11.68 -44.02
C GLU A 43 -72.90 11.97 -43.81
N LEU A 44 -72.28 12.75 -44.70
CA LEU A 44 -70.89 13.17 -44.52
C LEU A 44 -70.73 14.06 -43.26
N ALA A 45 -71.67 14.98 -43.03
CA ALA A 45 -71.66 15.84 -41.85
C ALA A 45 -71.91 15.06 -40.55
N SER A 46 -72.71 13.99 -40.57
CA SER A 46 -72.92 13.12 -39.41
C SER A 46 -71.69 12.25 -39.13
N LEU A 47 -71.02 11.74 -40.18
CA LEU A 47 -69.75 11.00 -40.07
C LEU A 47 -68.59 11.91 -39.61
N GLN A 48 -68.59 13.19 -39.96
CA GLN A 48 -67.59 14.17 -39.51
C GLN A 48 -67.81 14.65 -38.07
N ARG A 49 -69.02 14.51 -37.49
CA ARG A 49 -69.31 14.73 -36.07
C ARG A 49 -68.89 13.52 -35.19
N LEU A 50 -67.60 13.21 -35.22
CA LEU A 50 -66.74 12.52 -34.23
C LEU A 50 -67.27 11.38 -33.31
N PRO A 51 -66.39 10.37 -33.13
CA PRO A 51 -65.94 9.94 -31.80
C PRO A 51 -64.41 10.05 -31.60
N SER A 52 -63.71 10.92 -32.34
CA SER A 52 -62.26 11.06 -32.19
C SER A 52 -61.77 12.07 -31.13
N SER A 53 -62.63 12.93 -30.55
CA SER A 53 -62.21 13.95 -29.57
C SER A 53 -61.80 13.32 -28.25
N ASP A 54 -62.74 12.64 -27.60
CA ASP A 54 -62.54 12.11 -26.23
C ASP A 54 -61.51 10.97 -26.21
N ALA A 55 -61.55 10.11 -27.23
CA ALA A 55 -60.56 9.04 -27.39
C ALA A 55 -59.16 9.59 -27.67
N ARG A 56 -59.01 10.66 -28.48
CA ARG A 56 -57.71 11.33 -28.69
C ARG A 56 -57.25 12.09 -27.45
N GLU A 57 -58.15 12.68 -26.69
CA GLU A 57 -57.83 13.37 -25.45
C GLU A 57 -57.33 12.37 -24.38
N ALA A 58 -58.02 11.23 -24.24
CA ALA A 58 -57.58 10.11 -23.42
C ALA A 58 -56.21 9.57 -23.89
N LEU A 59 -56.00 9.41 -25.20
CA LEU A 59 -54.72 9.00 -25.77
C LEU A 59 -53.59 10.00 -25.45
N ARG A 60 -53.84 11.30 -25.58
CA ARG A 60 -52.87 12.36 -25.20
C ARG A 60 -52.58 12.35 -23.70
N GLY A 61 -53.58 12.04 -22.87
CA GLY A 61 -53.41 11.86 -21.43
C GLY A 61 -52.50 10.67 -21.11
N LEU A 62 -52.75 9.52 -21.75
CA LEU A 62 -51.93 8.32 -21.63
C LEU A 62 -50.50 8.53 -22.12
N GLN A 63 -50.30 9.22 -23.25
CA GLN A 63 -48.96 9.55 -23.77
C GLN A 63 -48.18 10.46 -22.81
N ARG A 64 -48.81 11.49 -22.25
CA ARG A 64 -48.19 12.34 -21.21
C ARG A 64 -47.80 11.53 -19.98
N ARG A 65 -48.67 10.62 -19.55
CA ARG A 65 -48.40 9.75 -18.41
C ARG A 65 -47.28 8.75 -18.69
N SER A 66 -47.21 8.20 -19.91
CA SER A 66 -46.08 7.36 -20.36
C SER A 66 -44.78 8.13 -20.27
N GLY A 67 -44.68 9.32 -20.87
CA GLY A 67 -43.45 10.11 -20.81
C GLY A 67 -43.04 10.52 -19.40
N TYR A 68 -44.02 10.75 -18.51
CA TYR A 68 -43.73 10.99 -17.10
C TYR A 68 -43.19 9.75 -16.39
N LEU A 69 -43.77 8.56 -16.65
CA LEU A 69 -43.29 7.28 -16.12
C LEU A 69 -41.90 6.94 -16.67
N ASP A 70 -41.63 7.17 -17.95
CA ASP A 70 -40.33 6.94 -18.58
C ASP A 70 -39.25 7.79 -17.90
N ARG A 71 -39.54 9.08 -17.65
CA ARG A 71 -38.66 9.96 -16.90
C ARG A 71 -38.45 9.51 -15.45
N GLN A 72 -39.49 9.01 -14.79
CA GLN A 72 -39.36 8.45 -13.44
C GLN A 72 -38.46 7.21 -13.45
N ILE A 73 -38.57 6.35 -14.47
CA ILE A 73 -37.72 5.17 -14.62
C ILE A 73 -36.25 5.58 -14.80
N GLU A 74 -35.99 6.59 -15.64
CA GLU A 74 -34.63 7.14 -15.82
C GLU A 74 -34.04 7.67 -14.50
N ASP A 75 -34.78 8.51 -13.78
CA ASP A 75 -34.37 9.04 -12.47
C ASP A 75 -34.14 7.94 -11.42
N LEU A 76 -35.00 6.91 -11.40
CA LEU A 76 -34.82 5.76 -10.52
C LEU A 76 -33.57 4.94 -10.87
N ASN A 77 -33.27 4.77 -12.17
CA ASN A 77 -32.08 4.07 -12.62
C ASN A 77 -30.79 4.83 -12.27
N GLU A 78 -30.77 6.16 -12.43
CA GLU A 78 -29.65 7.00 -12.01
C GLU A 78 -29.42 6.88 -10.49
N LYS A 79 -30.49 6.97 -9.69
CA LYS A 79 -30.41 6.80 -8.24
C LYS A 79 -29.91 5.41 -7.85
N ALA A 80 -30.38 4.36 -8.52
CA ALA A 80 -29.92 2.99 -8.28
C ALA A 80 -28.42 2.86 -8.56
N HIS A 81 -27.92 3.48 -9.62
CA HIS A 81 -26.49 3.48 -9.93
C HIS A 81 -25.65 4.18 -8.85
N ILE A 82 -26.13 5.33 -8.36
CA ILE A 82 -25.46 6.06 -7.27
C ILE A 82 -25.41 5.19 -6.00
N ILE A 83 -26.51 4.52 -5.65
CA ILE A 83 -26.56 3.62 -4.49
C ILE A 83 -25.53 2.49 -4.63
N GLN A 84 -25.44 1.85 -5.79
CA GLN A 84 -24.45 0.79 -6.04
C GLN A 84 -23.01 1.30 -5.90
N LEU A 85 -22.72 2.51 -6.38
CA LEU A 85 -21.40 3.12 -6.24
C LEU A 85 -21.09 3.43 -4.77
N VAL A 86 -22.06 3.96 -4.03
CA VAL A 86 -21.93 4.24 -2.60
C VAL A 86 -21.68 2.95 -1.82
N ASP A 87 -22.41 1.87 -2.12
CA ASP A 87 -22.21 0.57 -1.47
C ASP A 87 -20.82 0.01 -1.76
N LYS A 88 -20.36 0.08 -3.02
CA LYS A 88 -19.01 -0.34 -3.39
C LYS A 88 -17.93 0.43 -2.63
N LEU A 89 -18.03 1.77 -2.62
CA LEU A 89 -17.08 2.63 -1.92
C LEU A 89 -17.13 2.43 -0.40
N SER A 90 -18.31 2.18 0.16
CA SER A 90 -18.49 1.88 1.57
C SER A 90 -17.79 0.57 1.95
N ASN A 91 -17.97 -0.48 1.13
CA ASN A 91 -17.32 -1.77 1.32
C ASN A 91 -15.79 -1.67 1.21
N GLU A 92 -15.28 -0.93 0.23
CA GLU A 92 -13.84 -0.69 0.06
C GLU A 92 -13.25 0.12 1.22
N LYS A 93 -13.95 1.16 1.68
CA LYS A 93 -13.56 1.91 2.87
C LYS A 93 -13.49 1.00 4.11
N ASN A 94 -14.47 0.11 4.29
CA ASN A 94 -14.49 -0.80 5.42
C ASN A 94 -13.35 -1.82 5.36
N SER A 95 -13.04 -2.37 4.18
CA SER A 95 -11.93 -3.30 4.01
C SER A 95 -10.57 -2.62 4.26
N LEU A 96 -10.38 -1.40 3.77
CA LEU A 96 -9.19 -0.59 4.01
C LEU A 96 -9.05 -0.24 5.49
N ASN A 97 -10.13 0.15 6.17
CA ASN A 97 -10.10 0.42 7.61
C ASN A 97 -9.70 -0.82 8.42
N ASN A 98 -10.25 -1.99 8.08
CA ASN A 98 -9.86 -3.25 8.72
C ASN A 98 -8.37 -3.56 8.50
N ALA A 99 -7.87 -3.34 7.28
CA ALA A 99 -6.46 -3.50 6.97
C ALA A 99 -5.57 -2.52 7.78
N ILE A 100 -5.97 -1.25 7.89
CA ILE A 100 -5.26 -0.24 8.69
C ILE A 100 -5.18 -0.66 10.16
N VAL A 101 -6.29 -1.08 10.75
CA VAL A 101 -6.34 -1.52 12.15
C VAL A 101 -5.42 -2.73 12.37
N ARG A 102 -5.49 -3.73 11.48
CA ARG A 102 -4.62 -4.90 11.54
C ARG A 102 -3.14 -4.51 11.44
N LEU A 103 -2.78 -3.72 10.44
CA LEU A 103 -1.39 -3.30 10.20
C LEU A 103 -0.83 -2.46 11.35
N ARG A 104 -1.66 -1.63 12.00
CA ARG A 104 -1.25 -0.88 13.20
C ARG A 104 -0.95 -1.81 14.36
N SER A 105 -1.84 -2.76 14.64
CA SER A 105 -1.63 -3.77 15.68
C SER A 105 -0.38 -4.62 15.42
N ASP A 106 -0.16 -5.05 14.17
CA ASP A 106 1.03 -5.78 13.77
C ASP A 106 2.31 -4.95 13.97
N ASN A 107 2.30 -3.66 13.61
CA ASN A 107 3.42 -2.75 13.83
C ASN A 107 3.72 -2.56 15.32
N GLU A 108 2.71 -2.36 16.16
CA GLU A 108 2.88 -2.23 17.61
C GLU A 108 3.50 -3.50 18.21
N ARG A 109 3.01 -4.68 17.81
CA ARG A 109 3.57 -5.97 18.24
C ARG A 109 5.03 -6.12 17.81
N LEU A 110 5.35 -5.82 16.55
CA LEU A 110 6.70 -5.91 16.03
C LEU A 110 7.66 -4.93 16.73
N ARG A 111 7.24 -3.68 16.95
CA ARG A 111 8.02 -2.68 17.69
C ARG A 111 8.28 -3.12 19.12
N ALA A 112 7.27 -3.61 19.84
CA ALA A 112 7.44 -4.11 21.19
C ALA A 112 8.40 -5.32 21.25
N SER A 113 8.30 -6.23 20.26
CA SER A 113 9.22 -7.36 20.16
C SER A 113 10.66 -6.93 19.85
N GLN A 114 10.83 -5.96 18.96
CA GLN A 114 12.14 -5.40 18.62
C GLN A 114 12.76 -4.70 19.83
N GLN A 115 11.98 -3.89 20.54
CA GLN A 115 12.44 -3.17 21.73
C GLN A 115 12.93 -4.16 22.80
N ARG A 116 12.13 -5.19 23.13
CA ARG A 116 12.55 -6.24 24.08
C ARG A 116 13.82 -6.97 23.63
N ARG A 117 13.94 -7.24 22.32
CA ARG A 117 15.12 -7.90 21.75
C ARG A 117 16.36 -7.03 21.92
N LEU A 118 16.25 -5.73 21.64
CA LEU A 118 17.35 -4.78 21.79
C LEU A 118 17.73 -4.61 23.25
N GLU A 119 16.76 -4.42 24.14
CA GLU A 119 17.00 -4.34 25.59
C GLU A 119 17.76 -5.55 26.09
N HIS A 120 17.29 -6.76 25.77
CA HIS A 120 17.99 -8.00 26.16
C HIS A 120 19.42 -8.07 25.60
N ALA A 121 19.60 -7.78 24.32
CA ALA A 121 20.92 -7.83 23.69
C ALA A 121 21.88 -6.80 24.30
N TYR A 122 21.42 -5.57 24.53
CA TYR A 122 22.23 -4.50 25.12
C TYR A 122 22.62 -4.81 26.57
N THR A 123 21.66 -5.29 27.38
CA THR A 123 21.93 -5.73 28.75
C THR A 123 22.94 -6.87 28.77
N LEU A 124 22.76 -7.88 27.92
CA LEU A 124 23.68 -9.02 27.88
C LEU A 124 25.11 -8.60 27.53
N ILE A 125 25.28 -7.74 26.51
CA ILE A 125 26.60 -7.19 26.15
C ILE A 125 27.16 -6.39 27.33
N ALA A 126 26.38 -5.45 27.89
CA ALA A 126 26.82 -4.61 29.00
C ALA A 126 27.24 -5.43 30.23
N ASP A 127 26.52 -6.51 30.54
CA ASP A 127 26.86 -7.42 31.63
C ASP A 127 28.16 -8.18 31.35
N GLN A 128 28.40 -8.63 30.11
CA GLN A 128 29.68 -9.25 29.75
C GLN A 128 30.84 -8.25 29.83
N VAL A 129 30.64 -7.02 29.36
CA VAL A 129 31.68 -5.98 29.45
C VAL A 129 31.96 -5.66 30.90
N ARG A 130 30.93 -5.50 31.74
CA ARG A 130 31.09 -5.25 33.18
C ARG A 130 31.87 -6.39 33.85
N ASP A 131 31.55 -7.64 33.55
CA ASP A 131 32.30 -8.81 34.06
C ASP A 131 33.79 -8.72 33.72
N LEU A 132 34.13 -8.39 32.47
CA LEU A 132 35.52 -8.23 32.03
C LEU A 132 36.24 -7.05 32.74
N LEU A 133 35.54 -5.94 32.96
CA LEU A 133 36.09 -4.78 33.67
C LEU A 133 36.35 -5.07 35.15
N HIS A 134 35.49 -5.86 35.82
CA HIS A 134 35.72 -6.26 37.20
C HIS A 134 36.92 -7.20 37.38
N HIS A 135 37.27 -7.95 36.34
CA HIS A 135 38.44 -8.82 36.32
C HIS A 135 39.68 -8.13 35.74
N ASP A 136 39.64 -6.83 35.47
CA ASP A 136 40.83 -6.04 35.16
C ASP A 136 41.71 -5.82 36.40
N LEU A 137 42.96 -5.41 36.19
CA LEU A 137 43.84 -5.00 37.28
C LEU A 137 43.31 -3.74 37.96
N ARG A 138 43.63 -3.60 39.26
CA ARG A 138 43.25 -2.47 40.13
C ARG A 138 43.95 -1.15 39.74
N ARG A 139 43.57 -0.61 38.58
CA ARG A 139 44.16 0.58 37.93
C ARG A 139 43.15 1.70 37.71
N GLN A 140 41.86 1.41 37.82
CA GLN A 140 40.76 2.36 37.66
C GLN A 140 39.62 2.00 38.61
N ASP A 141 39.40 2.80 39.64
CA ASP A 141 38.35 2.56 40.65
C ASP A 141 36.96 2.43 40.01
N SER A 142 36.72 3.18 38.92
CA SER A 142 35.47 3.12 38.15
C SER A 142 35.22 1.77 37.48
N PHE A 143 36.24 0.95 37.26
CA PHE A 143 36.10 -0.40 36.70
C PHE A 143 35.88 -1.43 37.80
N GLU A 144 36.55 -1.29 38.94
CA GLU A 144 36.40 -2.19 40.09
C GLU A 144 34.97 -2.24 40.61
N ALA A 145 34.33 -1.08 40.72
CA ALA A 145 32.97 -0.94 41.26
C ALA A 145 31.92 -0.63 40.19
N ALA A 146 32.22 -0.88 38.92
CA ALA A 146 31.35 -0.58 37.79
C ALA A 146 29.95 -1.18 37.99
N LYS A 147 28.90 -0.36 37.98
CA LYS A 147 27.51 -0.86 38.11
C LYS A 147 26.83 -0.98 36.76
N HIS A 148 27.02 0.05 35.93
CA HIS A 148 26.35 0.19 34.66
C HIS A 148 27.35 0.48 33.55
N VAL A 149 27.36 -0.39 32.54
CA VAL A 149 28.02 -0.13 31.26
C VAL A 149 26.93 0.25 30.25
N GLN A 150 27.12 1.37 29.58
CA GLN A 150 26.25 1.81 28.49
C GLN A 150 27.09 2.06 27.26
N PHE A 151 26.52 1.78 26.10
CA PHE A 151 27.18 2.04 24.83
C PHE A 151 26.18 2.47 23.78
N ASP A 152 26.67 3.25 22.82
CA ASP A 152 25.91 3.77 21.71
C ASP A 152 26.73 3.61 20.43
N PHE A 153 26.19 2.83 19.49
CA PHE A 153 26.81 2.59 18.20
C PHE A 153 26.80 3.84 17.31
N ALA A 154 25.77 4.69 17.40
CA ALA A 154 25.63 5.87 16.55
C ALA A 154 26.68 6.94 16.90
N THR A 155 26.95 7.11 18.19
CA THR A 155 27.95 8.07 18.67
C THR A 155 29.32 7.44 18.94
N ASN A 156 29.47 6.13 18.70
CA ASN A 156 30.68 5.35 18.97
C ASN A 156 31.22 5.59 20.39
N ARG A 157 30.33 5.54 21.39
CA ARG A 157 30.65 5.91 22.77
C ARG A 157 30.32 4.78 23.72
N ILE A 158 31.23 4.54 24.68
CA ILE A 158 31.04 3.63 25.81
C ILE A 158 31.23 4.43 27.09
N THR A 159 30.31 4.26 28.04
CA THR A 159 30.35 4.89 29.36
C THR A 159 30.26 3.84 30.46
N VAL A 160 30.98 4.08 31.55
CA VAL A 160 30.90 3.29 32.79
C VAL A 160 30.40 4.22 33.88
N ASP A 161 29.24 3.90 34.46
CA ASP A 161 28.55 4.72 35.47
C ASP A 161 28.37 6.20 35.05
N GLY A 162 28.13 6.42 33.76
CA GLY A 162 27.96 7.77 33.18
C GLY A 162 29.28 8.50 32.85
N HIS A 163 30.43 7.94 33.22
CA HIS A 163 31.74 8.51 32.90
C HIS A 163 32.25 7.99 31.55
N SER A 164 32.85 8.89 30.76
CA SER A 164 33.50 8.56 29.46
C SER A 164 34.98 8.97 29.40
N TYR A 165 35.45 9.71 30.40
CA TYR A 165 36.84 10.17 30.49
C TYR A 165 37.64 9.19 31.35
N PHE A 166 38.48 8.41 30.68
CA PHE A 166 39.41 7.46 31.30
C PHE A 166 40.82 7.68 30.76
N SER A 167 41.84 7.17 31.46
CA SER A 167 43.23 7.16 30.99
C SER A 167 43.37 6.44 29.65
N ALA A 168 44.48 6.68 28.94
CA ALA A 168 44.70 6.10 27.62
C ALA A 168 44.67 4.57 27.62
N SER A 169 45.32 3.93 28.61
CA SER A 169 45.32 2.48 28.81
C SER A 169 43.95 1.94 29.22
N SER A 170 43.23 2.61 30.12
CA SER A 170 41.87 2.19 30.51
C SER A 170 40.85 2.32 29.37
N ARG A 171 41.02 3.30 28.46
CA ARG A 171 40.21 3.38 27.24
C ARG A 171 40.51 2.23 26.27
N ALA A 172 41.76 1.82 26.15
CA ALA A 172 42.15 0.67 25.32
C ALA A 172 41.52 -0.62 25.89
N ILE A 173 41.63 -0.88 27.19
CA ILE A 173 40.93 -2.00 27.85
C ILE A 173 39.43 -1.92 27.66
N LEU A 174 38.79 -0.78 27.95
CA LEU A 174 37.33 -0.65 27.80
C LEU A 174 36.86 -0.99 26.38
N ARG A 175 37.61 -0.56 25.37
CA ARG A 175 37.31 -0.86 23.96
C ARG A 175 37.49 -2.35 23.65
N SER A 176 38.60 -2.94 24.08
CA SER A 176 38.86 -4.37 23.84
C SER A 176 37.86 -5.25 24.59
N SER A 177 37.53 -4.90 25.84
CA SER A 177 36.49 -5.55 26.65
C SER A 177 35.11 -5.40 26.01
N PHE A 178 34.80 -4.30 25.33
CA PHE A 178 33.57 -4.17 24.58
C PHE A 178 33.46 -5.21 23.46
N PHE A 179 34.50 -5.38 22.65
CA PHE A 179 34.48 -6.37 21.57
C PHE A 179 34.44 -7.80 22.09
N LEU A 180 35.24 -8.12 23.11
CA LEU A 180 35.21 -9.44 23.76
C LEU A 180 33.87 -9.70 24.46
N GLY A 181 33.30 -8.71 25.11
CA GLY A 181 31.99 -8.79 25.76
C GLY A 181 30.84 -8.96 24.77
N PHE A 182 30.90 -8.27 23.62
CA PHE A 182 29.96 -8.48 22.52
C PHE A 182 30.05 -9.92 22.01
N PHE A 183 31.27 -10.38 21.74
CA PHE A 183 31.54 -11.74 21.32
C PHE A 183 30.97 -12.76 22.33
N ALA A 184 31.27 -12.59 23.63
CA ALA A 184 30.79 -13.47 24.69
C ALA A 184 29.25 -13.44 24.86
N ALA A 185 28.60 -12.30 24.59
CA ALA A 185 27.14 -12.23 24.55
C ALA A 185 26.59 -13.05 23.36
N ALA A 186 27.24 -12.95 22.20
CA ALA A 186 26.84 -13.67 21.00
C ALA A 186 27.04 -15.20 21.07
N THR A 187 27.95 -15.68 21.92
CA THR A 187 28.10 -17.13 22.18
C THR A 187 26.99 -17.67 23.08
N LYS A 188 26.40 -16.82 23.94
CA LYS A 188 25.33 -17.19 24.88
C LYS A 188 23.93 -17.10 24.30
N ASP A 189 23.69 -16.18 23.37
CA ASP A 189 22.36 -15.94 22.81
C ASP A 189 22.30 -16.29 21.31
N PRO A 190 21.55 -17.34 20.91
CA PRO A 190 21.48 -17.80 19.53
C PRO A 190 20.78 -16.82 18.58
N GLN A 191 20.07 -15.81 19.10
CA GLN A 191 19.42 -14.80 18.27
C GLN A 191 20.39 -13.67 17.84
N PHE A 192 21.64 -13.68 18.32
CA PHE A 192 22.67 -12.80 17.79
C PHE A 192 23.03 -13.20 16.35
N ARG A 193 22.95 -12.24 15.43
CA ARG A 193 23.46 -12.39 14.05
C ARG A 193 24.94 -11.99 13.97
N HIS A 194 25.74 -12.55 14.86
CA HIS A 194 27.17 -12.29 14.96
C HIS A 194 27.92 -13.54 14.47
N PRO A 195 29.00 -13.40 13.67
CA PRO A 195 29.71 -14.55 13.12
C PRO A 195 30.45 -15.39 14.17
N ARG A 196 30.51 -14.94 15.43
CA ARG A 196 31.31 -15.54 16.52
C ARG A 196 32.78 -15.71 16.09
N PHE A 197 33.23 -14.76 15.30
CA PHE A 197 34.61 -14.52 14.93
C PHE A 197 35.01 -13.18 15.52
N LEU A 198 36.15 -13.13 16.20
CA LEU A 198 36.69 -11.92 16.80
C LEU A 198 38.15 -11.76 16.42
N MET A 199 38.51 -10.59 15.90
CA MET A 199 39.89 -10.23 15.60
C MET A 199 40.28 -8.96 16.38
N LEU A 200 41.35 -9.00 17.16
CA LEU A 200 41.81 -7.87 17.97
C LEU A 200 43.28 -7.56 17.70
N ASP A 201 43.56 -6.34 17.23
CA ASP A 201 44.93 -5.84 17.01
C ASP A 201 45.32 -4.74 18.03
N THR A 202 44.40 -4.36 18.90
CA THR A 202 44.55 -3.17 19.75
C THR A 202 44.65 -3.51 21.24
N ILE A 203 45.02 -4.74 21.60
CA ILE A 203 45.07 -5.15 23.01
C ILE A 203 46.22 -4.47 23.78
N GLU A 204 47.26 -4.01 23.07
CA GLU A 204 48.47 -3.39 23.65
C GLU A 204 48.62 -1.89 23.33
N ASP A 205 47.53 -1.28 22.86
CA ASP A 205 47.51 0.13 22.48
C ASP A 205 47.83 1.08 23.66
N LYS A 206 48.44 2.23 23.32
CA LYS A 206 48.55 3.43 24.19
C LYS A 206 49.30 3.20 25.50
N GLY A 207 50.40 2.45 25.44
CA GLY A 207 51.27 2.21 26.59
C GLY A 207 50.66 1.21 27.57
N MET A 208 50.06 0.14 27.04
CA MET A 208 49.56 -0.95 27.86
C MET A 208 50.71 -1.61 28.64
N GLU A 209 50.50 -1.81 29.94
CA GLU A 209 51.45 -2.53 30.79
C GLU A 209 51.40 -4.04 30.45
N PRO A 210 52.54 -4.75 30.40
CA PRO A 210 52.58 -6.18 30.08
C PRO A 210 51.63 -7.01 30.95
N GLU A 211 51.64 -6.78 32.27
CA GLU A 211 50.78 -7.49 33.22
C GLU A 211 49.29 -7.33 32.91
N ARG A 212 48.88 -6.13 32.48
CA ARG A 212 47.49 -5.84 32.12
C ARG A 212 47.12 -6.47 30.77
N SER A 213 48.04 -6.47 29.80
CA SER A 213 47.88 -7.20 28.54
C SER A 213 47.70 -8.70 28.81
N HIS A 214 48.60 -9.30 29.61
CA HIS A 214 48.53 -10.72 29.95
C HIS A 214 47.21 -11.08 30.63
N ASN A 215 46.76 -10.26 31.58
CA ASN A 215 45.46 -10.46 32.23
C ASN A 215 44.31 -10.46 31.21
N PHE A 216 44.33 -9.53 30.25
CA PHE A 216 43.30 -9.49 29.21
C PHE A 216 43.36 -10.69 28.27
N GLN A 217 44.56 -11.17 27.90
CA GLN A 217 44.73 -12.40 27.11
C GLN A 217 44.17 -13.63 27.84
N ASN A 218 44.40 -13.73 29.15
CA ASN A 218 43.80 -14.78 29.99
C ASN A 218 42.27 -14.68 30.04
N GLN A 219 41.72 -13.46 30.06
CA GLN A 219 40.27 -13.27 29.94
C GLN A 219 39.72 -13.69 28.57
N ILE A 220 40.46 -13.48 27.48
CA ILE A 220 40.13 -13.99 26.13
C ILE A 220 40.05 -15.52 26.16
N LEU A 221 41.08 -16.19 26.69
CA LEU A 221 41.08 -17.65 26.80
C LEU A 221 39.91 -18.14 27.66
N ALA A 222 39.64 -17.49 28.79
CA ALA A 222 38.52 -17.84 29.67
C ALA A 222 37.16 -17.62 28.99
N ALA A 223 37.00 -16.62 28.12
CA ALA A 223 35.79 -16.40 27.35
C ALA A 223 35.62 -17.48 26.26
N SER A 224 36.71 -17.86 25.60
CA SER A 224 36.75 -18.96 24.62
C SER A 224 36.34 -20.29 25.27
N ASN A 225 37.00 -20.68 26.37
CA ASN A 225 36.74 -21.93 27.08
C ASN A 225 35.32 -22.02 27.68
N ARG A 226 34.70 -20.89 28.05
CA ARG A 226 33.32 -20.84 28.55
C ARG A 226 32.27 -20.94 27.43
N SER A 227 32.66 -20.75 26.16
CA SER A 227 31.73 -20.77 25.04
C SER A 227 31.27 -22.20 24.74
N ALA A 228 29.96 -22.40 24.66
CA ALA A 228 29.35 -23.69 24.31
C ALA A 228 29.14 -23.87 22.79
N VAL A 229 29.61 -22.90 21.99
CA VAL A 229 29.38 -22.86 20.54
C VAL A 229 30.69 -22.70 19.80
N GLU A 230 30.72 -23.16 18.55
CA GLU A 230 31.85 -22.94 17.65
C GLU A 230 32.10 -21.44 17.47
N HIS A 231 33.38 -21.08 17.55
CA HIS A 231 33.84 -19.70 17.50
C HIS A 231 35.34 -19.66 17.22
N GLN A 232 35.84 -18.48 16.85
CA GLN A 232 37.27 -18.25 16.66
C GLN A 232 37.64 -16.85 17.15
N ILE A 233 38.73 -16.76 17.91
CA ILE A 233 39.32 -15.50 18.36
C ILE A 233 40.76 -15.46 17.87
N ILE A 234 41.14 -14.39 17.19
CA ILE A 234 42.49 -14.11 16.74
C ILE A 234 42.89 -12.77 17.34
N TYR A 235 44.07 -12.68 17.94
CA TYR A 235 44.58 -11.40 18.40
C TYR A 235 46.08 -11.30 18.16
N ALA A 236 46.55 -10.07 17.95
CA ALA A 236 47.97 -9.76 17.83
C ALA A 236 48.51 -9.27 19.17
N THR A 237 49.70 -9.74 19.55
CA THR A 237 50.40 -9.37 20.77
C THR A 237 51.91 -9.34 20.52
N ALA A 238 52.60 -8.36 21.10
CA ALA A 238 54.05 -8.34 21.21
C ALA A 238 54.52 -8.81 22.60
N MET A 239 53.58 -9.01 23.53
CA MET A 239 53.80 -9.35 24.93
C MET A 239 52.88 -10.52 25.30
N ILE A 240 53.17 -11.72 24.77
CA ILE A 240 52.38 -12.92 25.03
C ILE A 240 52.40 -13.26 26.53
N ALA A 241 51.23 -13.58 27.09
CA ALA A 241 51.15 -14.07 28.45
C ALA A 241 51.94 -15.38 28.57
N PRO A 242 52.80 -15.56 29.59
CA PRO A 242 53.63 -16.76 29.72
C PRO A 242 52.85 -18.08 29.72
N ASP A 243 51.62 -18.08 30.24
CA ASP A 243 50.75 -19.27 30.28
C ASP A 243 50.11 -19.59 28.90
N LEU A 244 50.24 -18.69 27.92
CA LEU A 244 49.72 -18.81 26.57
C LEU A 244 50.83 -18.94 25.52
N ASP A 245 52.10 -18.90 25.95
CA ASP A 245 53.28 -19.11 25.11
C ASP A 245 53.47 -20.61 24.80
N ASP A 246 52.49 -21.16 24.10
CA ASP A 246 52.40 -22.58 23.72
C ASP A 246 52.09 -22.67 22.21
N GLU A 247 52.74 -23.60 21.50
CA GLU A 247 52.57 -23.79 20.05
C GLU A 247 51.11 -24.03 19.64
N HIS A 248 50.25 -24.49 20.56
CA HIS A 248 48.82 -24.66 20.30
C HIS A 248 48.07 -23.34 20.07
N TYR A 249 48.52 -22.23 20.69
CA TYR A 249 47.86 -20.93 20.62
C TYR A 249 48.56 -19.94 19.69
N LEU A 250 49.79 -20.24 19.27
CA LEU A 250 50.64 -19.34 18.51
C LEU A 250 50.60 -19.62 17.01
N VAL A 251 50.66 -18.55 16.22
CA VAL A 251 50.74 -18.62 14.76
C VAL A 251 51.87 -17.70 14.29
N GLY A 252 52.90 -18.29 13.69
CA GLY A 252 54.09 -17.58 13.21
C GLY A 252 55.20 -17.48 14.26
N GLU A 253 56.34 -16.93 13.86
CA GLU A 253 57.51 -16.76 14.73
C GLU A 253 57.42 -15.47 15.55
N PHE A 254 58.20 -15.39 16.62
CA PHE A 254 58.32 -14.14 17.37
C PHE A 254 59.17 -13.13 16.60
N SER A 255 58.58 -12.00 16.20
CA SER A 255 59.32 -10.97 15.46
C SER A 255 60.34 -10.27 16.35
N THR A 256 61.60 -10.26 15.92
CA THR A 256 62.65 -9.46 16.55
C THR A 256 63.15 -8.38 15.58
N ARG A 257 63.91 -7.41 16.10
CA ARG A 257 64.52 -6.37 15.26
C ARG A 257 65.45 -6.97 14.20
N ASP A 258 66.18 -8.01 14.57
CA ASP A 258 67.19 -8.64 13.70
C ASP A 258 66.62 -9.83 12.90
N GLY A 259 65.38 -10.25 13.21
CA GLY A 259 64.64 -11.32 12.52
C GLY A 259 63.16 -10.96 12.43
N PRO A 260 62.74 -10.18 11.41
CA PRO A 260 61.33 -9.89 11.19
C PRO A 260 60.58 -11.15 10.74
N THR A 261 59.33 -11.30 11.14
CA THR A 261 58.49 -12.45 10.75
C THR A 261 58.15 -12.49 9.26
N ILE A 262 58.28 -11.37 8.56
CA ILE A 262 58.02 -11.27 7.12
C ILE A 262 59.33 -10.88 6.43
N ASP A 263 59.97 -11.87 5.81
CA ASP A 263 61.13 -11.67 4.94
C ASP A 263 60.65 -11.47 3.49
N ILE A 264 60.24 -10.23 3.17
CA ILE A 264 59.89 -9.89 1.78
C ILE A 264 61.20 -9.65 1.02
N GLN A 265 61.62 -10.63 0.23
CA GLN A 265 62.71 -10.44 -0.72
C GLN A 265 62.30 -9.40 -1.78
N THR A 266 62.91 -8.22 -1.72
CA THR A 266 62.89 -7.21 -2.80
C THR A 266 63.81 -7.58 -3.95
#